data_AF-A0A960ATW8-F1
#
_entry.id   AF-A0A960ATW8-F1
#
_cell.length_a   1.000
_cell.length_b   1.000
_cell.length_c   1.000
_cell.angle_alpha   90.00
_cell.angle_beta   90.00
_cell.angle_gamma   90.00
#
_symmetry.space_group_name_H-M   'P 1'
#
loop_
_entity.id
_entity.type
_entity.pdbx_description
1 polymer ?
#
loop_
_entity_poly.entity_id
_entity_poly.type
_entity_poly.pdbx_seq_one_letter_code
_entity_poly.pdbx_strand_id
1 'polypeptide(L)' 'MLVRGADVVLDDQGNEHRVTRPVVAVCTCGKSQRKPWCDATHKVIPR' A
#
# COMPACT_ATOMS: atom_id res chain seq x y z
N MET A 1 3.16 -4.25 3.83
CA MET A 1 3.46 -3.65 5.16
C MET A 1 2.16 -3.16 5.77
N LEU A 2 1.93 -3.38 7.07
CA LEU A 2 0.77 -2.81 7.76
C LEU A 2 1.15 -1.45 8.35
N VAL A 3 0.32 -0.44 8.08
CA VAL A 3 0.47 0.92 8.60
C VAL A 3 -0.76 1.24 9.44
N ARG A 4 -0.56 1.83 10.63
CA ARG A 4 -1.62 2.14 11.60
C ARG A 4 -1.69 3.64 11.80
N GLY A 5 -2.92 4.19 11.89
CA GLY A 5 -3.16 5.60 12.22
C GLY A 5 -2.58 6.59 11.22
N ALA A 6 -2.39 6.20 9.96
CA ALA A 6 -1.98 7.14 8.91
C ALA A 6 -3.18 7.96 8.46
N ASP A 7 -2.97 9.26 8.22
CA ASP A 7 -3.94 10.14 7.57
C ASP A 7 -3.78 10.13 6.04
N VAL A 8 -2.53 10.03 5.57
CA VAL A 8 -2.15 10.04 4.15
C VAL A 8 -1.03 9.04 3.90
N VAL A 9 -1.05 8.39 2.74
CA VAL A 9 0.04 7.58 2.20
C VAL A 9 0.49 8.20 0.88
N LEU A 10 1.80 8.44 0.74
CA LEU A 10 2.39 8.87 -0.52
C LEU A 10 2.77 7.65 -1.37
N ASP A 11 2.50 7.72 -2.68
CA ASP A 11 3.00 6.73 -3.63
C ASP A 11 4.42 7.05 -4.13
N ASP A 12 4.93 6.21 -5.05
CA ASP A 12 6.27 6.35 -5.63
C ASP A 12 6.41 7.56 -6.56
N GLN A 13 5.30 8.20 -6.95
CA GLN A 13 5.26 9.41 -7.75
C GLN A 13 5.01 10.66 -6.89
N GLY A 14 4.85 10.50 -5.58
CA GLY A 14 4.54 11.58 -4.65
C GLY A 14 3.07 11.97 -4.59
N ASN A 15 2.15 11.21 -5.19
CA ASN A 15 0.72 11.50 -5.05
C ASN A 15 0.22 11.10 -3.67
N GLU A 16 -0.69 11.91 -3.12
CA GLU A 16 -1.33 11.69 -1.83
C GLU A 16 -2.55 10.77 -1.93
N HIS A 17 -2.56 9.72 -1.12
CA HIS A 17 -3.70 8.82 -0.95
C HIS A 17 -4.24 8.94 0.48
N ARG A 18 -5.39 9.59 0.65
CA ARG A 18 -6.05 9.71 1.96
C ARG A 18 -6.46 8.35 2.52
N VAL A 19 -6.18 8.14 3.79
CA VAL A 19 -6.53 6.93 4.53
C VAL A 19 -7.82 7.18 5.31
N THR A 20 -8.79 6.29 5.16
CA THR A 20 -10.07 6.35 5.88
C THR A 20 -10.22 5.24 6.92
N ARG A 21 -9.21 4.38 7.08
CA ARG A 21 -9.26 3.18 7.91
C ARG A 21 -8.16 3.24 8.98
N PRO A 22 -8.39 2.78 10.22
CA PRO A 22 -7.38 2.82 11.28
C PRO A 22 -6.10 2.05 10.96
N VAL A 23 -6.21 1.04 10.09
CA VAL A 23 -5.08 0.23 9.62
C VAL A 23 -5.25 0.00 8.13
N VAL A 24 -4.17 0.19 7.38
CA VAL A 24 -4.09 -0.06 5.94
C VAL A 24 -2.88 -0.92 5.61
N ALA A 25 -2.98 -1.68 4.53
CA ALA A 25 -1.86 -2.46 4.01
C ALA A 25 -1.25 -1.73 2.82
N VAL A 26 0.02 -1.35 2.92
CA VAL A 26 0.80 -0.67 1.88
C VAL A 26 1.68 -1.67 1.14
N CYS A 27 1.74 -1.57 -0.18
CA CYS A 27 2.58 -2.39 -1.02
C CYS A 27 4.05 -1.98 -0.86
N THR A 28 4.91 -2.95 -0.55
CA THR A 28 6.38 -2.75 -0.51
C THR A 28 7.13 -3.75 -1.38
N CYS A 29 6.44 -4.58 -2.15
CA CYS A 29 7.05 -5.49 -3.12
C CYS A 29 7.09 -4.91 -4.54
N GLY A 30 6.39 -3.80 -4.81
CA GLY A 30 6.31 -3.17 -6.12
C GLY A 30 5.42 -3.89 -7.15
N LYS A 31 4.77 -5.00 -6.79
CA LYS A 31 4.00 -5.85 -7.71
C LYS A 31 2.48 -5.69 -7.62
N SER A 32 1.98 -4.87 -6.71
CA SER A 32 0.53 -4.66 -6.61
C SER A 32 0.01 -3.91 -7.82
N GLN A 33 -1.20 -4.28 -8.27
CA GLN A 33 -1.94 -3.57 -9.31
C GLN A 33 -2.79 -2.42 -8.73
N ARG A 34 -2.80 -2.26 -7.40
CA ARG A 34 -3.59 -1.26 -6.66
C ARG A 34 -2.71 -0.35 -5.82
N LYS A 35 -1.49 -0.06 -6.28
CA LYS A 35 -0.57 0.85 -5.60
C LYS A 35 -1.27 2.16 -5.18
N PRO A 36 -0.97 2.71 -3.99
CA PRO A 36 0.03 2.26 -3.02
C PRO A 36 -0.44 1.09 -2.13
N TRP A 37 -1.66 0.60 -2.31
CA TRP A 37 -2.26 -0.42 -1.46
C TRP A 37 -1.74 -1.82 -1.77
N CYS A 38 -1.71 -2.67 -0.76
CA CYS A 38 -1.40 -4.08 -0.92
C CYS A 38 -2.66 -4.87 -1.29
N ASP A 39 -2.60 -5.58 -2.41
CA ASP A 39 -3.62 -6.52 -2.91
C ASP A 39 -3.23 -8.00 -2.74
N ALA A 40 -2.18 -8.26 -1.97
CA ALA A 40 -1.61 -9.58 -1.73
C ALA A 40 -1.02 -10.32 -2.95
N THR A 41 -0.79 -9.64 -4.09
CA THR A 41 -0.12 -10.27 -5.25
C THR A 41 1.21 -10.93 -4.88
N HIS A 42 1.97 -10.36 -3.94
CA HIS A 42 3.25 -10.93 -3.46
C HIS A 42 3.14 -12.32 -2.82
N LYS A 43 1.94 -12.82 -2.53
CA LYS A 43 1.74 -14.17 -2.00
C LYS A 43 1.77 -15.23 -3.09
N VAL A 44 1.54 -14.85 -4.35
CA VAL A 44 1.38 -15.77 -5.48
C VAL A 44 2.45 -15.61 -6.55
N ILE A 45 3.40 -14.68 -6.36
CA ILE A 45 4.55 -14.49 -7.25
C ILE A 45 5.85 -14.39 -6.44
N PRO A 46 7.01 -14.72 -7.05
CA PRO A 46 8.31 -14.46 -6.45
C PRO A 46 8.50 -12.98 -6.14
N ARG A 47 9.20 -12.71 -5.04
CA ARG A 47 9.45 -11.36 -4.56
C ARG A 47 10.61 -10.71 -5.29
#